data_AF-A0A498CZ64-F1
#
_entry.id   AF-A0A498CZ64-F1
#
_cell.length_a   1.000
_cell.length_b   1.000
_cell.length_c   1.000
_cell.angle_alpha   90.00
_cell.angle_beta   90.00
_cell.angle_gamma   90.00
#
_symmetry.space_group_name_H-M   'P 1'
#
loop_
_entity.id
_entity.type
_entity.pdbx_description
1 polymer ?
#
loop_
_entity_poly.entity_id
_entity_poly.type
_entity_poly.pdbx_seq_one_letter_code
_entity_poly.pdbx_strand_id
1 'polypeptide(L)'
;MKRRILAAAIAAMMLAGSLTGCGGDSPAPAPDEGSAAPGAPAEEGAQSPVKIVVYNNSGSIAGAGSEAGADPAIMEQIHQWMLENTGYDVQVIVPPAGNETEKLNLLLAGGDQVDLFWGDWSEYASKKVIVPINSYLDGKGQDIVKAWPEEAWKAMTDKEGNIYGVPRSTPNLGNPTWIRTDWLEKENLEMPKTIDELDNVLRTFKENGTGGEGTIPLLADIAGKHSSKGLHNSFLGAFTEYGYSNWLDPTDNKIKPAELQPGFKDFLAKMNEWYTKGYMYPEFASLSKDKIREIVKQGKVGSAAVWYSNITLSLYDLQKTFPEANYDYQHDGLEGPSGKAETAMPASTTGALISAKCEHPEAVIDMLNFIYSDPANHMVTWYGPEGMFWKWKDKDARVYETIGEKTGYYAEYAFAIGLPMETAVSGDNPQQARHQEYLTNEHTDLKRGKIPFDSGIVYDPAVIKSRVPGASDISRMLEEETINFIMGTRPIEEYDQFVQELYDAGMQDWIDAYTEMYFEQVK
;
A
#
# COMPACT_ATOMS: atom_id res chain seq x y z
N MET A 1 17.28 -44.39 -14.07
CA MET A 1 16.49 -44.68 -15.30
C MET A 1 15.11 -45.29 -14.96
N LYS A 2 14.28 -44.62 -14.13
CA LYS A 2 12.95 -45.14 -13.68
C LYS A 2 11.88 -44.03 -13.51
N ARG A 3 11.81 -43.06 -14.42
CA ARG A 3 10.82 -41.94 -14.38
C ARG A 3 10.12 -41.62 -15.72
N ARG A 4 10.23 -42.51 -16.72
CA ARG A 4 9.67 -42.32 -18.09
C ARG A 4 8.59 -43.34 -18.51
N ILE A 5 8.07 -44.15 -17.58
CA ILE A 5 7.09 -45.22 -17.89
C ILE A 5 5.67 -44.88 -17.39
N LEU A 6 5.52 -44.06 -16.34
CA LEU A 6 4.20 -43.74 -15.77
C LEU A 6 3.34 -42.80 -16.65
N ALA A 7 3.97 -41.99 -17.52
CA ALA A 7 3.27 -41.02 -18.36
C ALA A 7 2.46 -41.63 -19.52
N ALA A 8 2.66 -42.91 -19.84
CA ALA A 8 1.99 -43.58 -20.96
C ALA A 8 0.66 -44.25 -20.62
N ALA A 9 0.28 -44.31 -19.33
CA ALA A 9 -0.84 -45.13 -18.86
C ALA A 9 -2.20 -44.40 -18.79
N ILE A 10 -2.22 -43.07 -18.81
CA ILE A 10 -3.43 -42.26 -18.57
C ILE A 10 -4.07 -41.77 -19.89
N ALA A 11 -3.29 -41.58 -20.95
CA ALA A 11 -3.76 -41.05 -22.25
C ALA A 11 -4.60 -42.03 -23.10
N ALA A 12 -4.92 -43.22 -22.58
CA ALA A 12 -5.56 -44.32 -23.35
C ALA A 12 -7.00 -44.64 -22.90
N MET A 13 -7.62 -43.82 -22.04
CA MET A 13 -8.86 -44.18 -21.33
C MET A 13 -10.08 -43.28 -21.60
N MET A 14 -10.06 -42.47 -22.67
CA MET A 14 -11.15 -41.54 -23.04
C MET A 14 -11.77 -41.77 -24.43
N LEU A 15 -11.46 -42.89 -25.11
CA LEU A 15 -11.83 -43.11 -26.53
C LEU A 15 -12.36 -44.52 -26.85
N ALA A 16 -13.26 -45.06 -26.01
CA ALA A 16 -14.20 -46.14 -26.37
C ALA A 16 -15.35 -46.20 -25.34
N GLY A 17 -16.62 -46.21 -25.77
CA GLY A 17 -17.74 -46.28 -24.81
C GLY A 17 -19.16 -46.05 -25.33
N SER A 18 -19.40 -46.00 -26.64
CA SER A 18 -20.74 -45.85 -27.21
C SER A 18 -21.50 -47.19 -27.30
N LEU A 19 -22.83 -47.14 -27.08
CA LEU A 19 -23.85 -48.19 -27.36
C LEU A 19 -23.91 -49.40 -26.41
N THR A 20 -24.95 -49.46 -25.56
CA THR A 20 -26.07 -50.42 -25.66
C THR A 20 -27.10 -50.24 -24.53
N GLY A 21 -28.39 -50.46 -24.82
CA GLY A 21 -29.48 -50.43 -23.82
C GLY A 21 -30.83 -49.97 -24.40
N CYS A 22 -31.69 -50.90 -24.79
CA CYS A 22 -33.04 -50.62 -25.32
C CYS A 22 -34.10 -51.58 -24.76
N GLY A 23 -35.35 -51.10 -24.72
CA GLY A 23 -36.53 -51.70 -24.05
C GLY A 23 -36.97 -50.82 -22.88
N GLY A 24 -38.18 -50.25 -22.80
CA GLY A 24 -39.49 -50.63 -23.36
C GLY A 24 -40.38 -51.13 -22.20
N ASP A 25 -41.64 -50.71 -21.99
CA ASP A 25 -42.57 -49.80 -22.70
C ASP A 25 -43.43 -49.06 -21.61
N SER A 26 -44.42 -48.16 -21.79
CA SER A 26 -45.32 -47.77 -22.90
C SER A 26 -45.87 -46.32 -22.67
N PRO A 27 -46.51 -45.62 -23.63
CA PRO A 27 -46.63 -44.14 -23.60
C PRO A 27 -48.04 -43.54 -23.36
N ALA A 28 -48.10 -42.29 -22.86
CA ALA A 28 -49.13 -41.25 -23.12
C ALA A 28 -48.80 -39.94 -22.35
N PRO A 29 -49.39 -38.77 -22.68
CA PRO A 29 -49.36 -38.06 -23.96
C PRO A 29 -48.80 -36.62 -23.83
N ALA A 30 -48.60 -35.91 -24.95
CA ALA A 30 -48.21 -34.49 -24.94
C ALA A 30 -49.43 -33.53 -24.84
N PRO A 31 -49.28 -32.31 -24.27
CA PRO A 31 -50.27 -31.23 -24.38
C PRO A 31 -50.21 -30.50 -25.74
N ASP A 32 -51.31 -29.84 -26.10
CA ASP A 32 -51.54 -29.19 -27.40
C ASP A 32 -50.95 -27.78 -27.53
N GLU A 33 -50.80 -27.30 -28.78
CA GLU A 33 -50.60 -25.89 -29.07
C GLU A 33 -51.93 -25.14 -29.20
N GLY A 34 -52.05 -24.01 -28.50
CA GLY A 34 -52.88 -22.89 -28.96
C GLY A 34 -54.26 -22.68 -28.31
N SER A 35 -54.33 -21.68 -27.42
CA SER A 35 -55.31 -20.59 -27.57
C SER A 35 -54.86 -19.37 -26.77
N ALA A 36 -54.99 -18.17 -27.33
CA ALA A 36 -54.55 -16.93 -26.70
C ALA A 36 -55.72 -16.23 -25.97
N ALA A 37 -55.43 -15.67 -24.80
CA ALA A 37 -56.31 -14.74 -24.07
C ALA A 37 -55.62 -13.37 -23.93
N PRO A 38 -56.37 -12.26 -23.74
CA PRO A 38 -55.80 -10.92 -23.81
C PRO A 38 -54.78 -10.63 -22.70
N GLY A 39 -53.69 -9.95 -23.04
CA GLY A 39 -52.61 -9.62 -22.11
C GLY A 39 -53.02 -8.59 -21.05
N ALA A 40 -52.46 -8.76 -19.85
CA ALA A 40 -52.30 -7.65 -18.92
C ALA A 40 -51.30 -6.61 -19.51
N PRO A 41 -51.29 -5.35 -19.02
CA PRO A 41 -50.28 -4.38 -19.42
C PRO A 41 -48.88 -4.91 -19.11
N ALA A 42 -47.95 -4.79 -20.06
CA ALA A 42 -46.54 -4.93 -19.75
C ALA A 42 -46.11 -3.72 -18.93
N GLU A 43 -45.41 -3.95 -17.81
CA GLU A 43 -44.66 -2.89 -17.15
C GLU A 43 -43.55 -2.40 -18.10
N GLU A 44 -43.30 -1.09 -18.12
CA GLU A 44 -42.22 -0.53 -18.94
C GLU A 44 -40.89 -1.10 -18.45
N GLY A 45 -40.15 -1.74 -19.36
CA GLY A 45 -39.05 -2.62 -19.00
C GLY A 45 -37.95 -1.91 -18.23
N ALA A 46 -37.75 -2.31 -16.96
CA ALA A 46 -36.56 -1.94 -16.20
C ALA A 46 -35.31 -2.34 -17.00
N GLN A 47 -34.46 -1.37 -17.34
CA GLN A 47 -33.13 -1.68 -17.86
C GLN A 47 -32.37 -2.47 -16.81
N SER A 48 -31.64 -3.50 -17.24
CA SER A 48 -30.70 -4.19 -16.35
C SER A 48 -29.68 -3.19 -15.78
N PRO A 49 -29.30 -3.34 -14.50
CA PRO A 49 -28.34 -2.42 -13.87
C PRO A 49 -27.01 -2.43 -14.64
N VAL A 50 -26.35 -1.27 -14.70
CA VAL A 50 -25.02 -1.16 -15.30
C VAL A 50 -24.04 -1.98 -14.45
N LYS A 51 -23.34 -2.91 -15.10
CA LYS A 51 -22.36 -3.78 -14.46
C LYS A 51 -20.99 -3.11 -14.39
N ILE A 52 -20.36 -3.19 -13.22
CA ILE A 52 -19.01 -2.67 -12.95
C ILE A 52 -18.15 -3.82 -12.42
N VAL A 53 -17.05 -4.17 -13.11
CA VAL A 53 -16.11 -5.19 -12.65
C VAL A 53 -14.87 -4.56 -12.03
N VAL A 54 -14.69 -4.76 -10.73
CA VAL A 54 -13.56 -4.24 -9.96
C VAL A 54 -12.52 -5.34 -9.71
N TYR A 55 -11.29 -5.14 -10.18
CA TYR A 55 -10.17 -5.98 -9.81
C TYR A 55 -9.54 -5.43 -8.52
N ASN A 56 -9.82 -6.05 -7.37
CA ASN A 56 -9.44 -5.48 -6.08
C ASN A 56 -8.00 -5.83 -5.67
N ASN A 57 -7.02 -5.22 -6.35
CA ASN A 57 -5.61 -5.22 -5.96
C ASN A 57 -5.22 -4.00 -5.08
N SER A 58 -6.16 -3.41 -4.34
CA SER A 58 -5.94 -2.24 -3.48
C SER A 58 -4.94 -2.46 -2.33
N GLY A 59 -4.67 -3.73 -2.00
CA GLY A 59 -3.88 -4.16 -0.85
C GLY A 59 -4.70 -4.49 0.40
N SER A 60 -5.99 -4.12 0.46
CA SER A 60 -6.90 -4.40 1.60
C SER A 60 -7.18 -5.90 1.80
N ILE A 61 -6.95 -6.71 0.77
CA ILE A 61 -7.22 -8.16 0.79
C ILE A 61 -6.20 -8.95 1.62
N ALA A 62 -5.02 -8.37 1.90
CA ALA A 62 -3.98 -9.00 2.72
C ALA A 62 -4.31 -8.97 4.22
N GLY A 63 -5.14 -9.93 4.66
CA GLY A 63 -5.48 -10.17 6.07
C GLY A 63 -5.54 -11.66 6.43
N ALA A 64 -5.36 -11.98 7.71
CA ALA A 64 -5.45 -13.35 8.20
C ALA A 64 -6.83 -13.94 7.91
N GLY A 65 -6.86 -15.12 7.28
CA GLY A 65 -8.11 -15.78 6.84
C GLY A 65 -8.54 -15.47 5.40
N SER A 66 -7.86 -14.56 4.67
CA SER A 66 -8.16 -14.29 3.25
C SER A 66 -8.02 -15.53 2.35
N GLU A 67 -7.13 -16.46 2.67
CA GLU A 67 -6.98 -17.76 1.98
C GLU A 67 -8.22 -18.66 2.06
N ALA A 68 -9.16 -18.40 2.96
CA ALA A 68 -10.44 -19.13 3.03
C ALA A 68 -11.51 -18.59 2.07
N GLY A 69 -11.28 -17.41 1.45
CA GLY A 69 -12.30 -16.63 0.77
C GLY A 69 -13.27 -15.94 1.73
N ALA A 70 -14.17 -15.10 1.21
CA ALA A 70 -15.30 -14.59 1.98
C ALA A 70 -16.48 -15.57 2.03
N ASP A 71 -17.33 -15.44 3.05
CA ASP A 71 -18.61 -16.16 3.09
C ASP A 71 -19.52 -15.65 1.95
N PRO A 72 -19.97 -16.52 1.02
CA PRO A 72 -20.83 -16.10 -0.09
C PRO A 72 -22.14 -15.42 0.35
N ALA A 73 -22.69 -15.78 1.53
CA ALA A 73 -23.90 -15.16 2.04
C ALA A 73 -23.65 -13.76 2.63
N ILE A 74 -22.44 -13.46 3.12
CA ILE A 74 -22.03 -12.08 3.47
C ILE A 74 -21.85 -11.29 2.17
N MET A 75 -21.13 -11.87 1.20
CA MET A 75 -20.83 -11.21 -0.08
C MET A 75 -22.08 -10.85 -0.88
N GLU A 76 -23.08 -11.73 -0.92
CA GLU A 76 -24.40 -11.48 -1.52
C GLU A 76 -25.11 -10.29 -0.84
N GLN A 77 -25.07 -10.20 0.50
CA GLN A 77 -25.71 -9.08 1.22
C GLN A 77 -25.01 -7.74 0.94
N ILE A 78 -23.69 -7.71 0.76
CA ILE A 78 -22.97 -6.50 0.37
C ILE A 78 -23.26 -6.14 -1.09
N HIS A 79 -23.32 -7.14 -1.99
CA HIS A 79 -23.69 -6.95 -3.40
C HIS A 79 -25.09 -6.38 -3.58
N GLN A 80 -26.10 -6.99 -2.95
CA GLN A 80 -27.47 -6.50 -3.00
C GLN A 80 -27.59 -5.10 -2.39
N TRP A 81 -26.90 -4.80 -1.28
CA TRP A 81 -26.89 -3.44 -0.74
C TRP A 81 -26.27 -2.43 -1.71
N MET A 82 -25.15 -2.75 -2.36
CA MET A 82 -24.54 -1.90 -3.39
C MET A 82 -25.49 -1.69 -4.57
N LEU A 83 -26.17 -2.73 -5.03
CA LEU A 83 -27.15 -2.66 -6.12
C LEU A 83 -28.36 -1.79 -5.74
N GLU A 84 -28.93 -1.98 -4.55
CA GLU A 84 -30.08 -1.20 -4.05
C GLU A 84 -29.75 0.29 -3.84
N ASN A 85 -28.55 0.61 -3.37
CA ASN A 85 -28.18 1.98 -2.98
C ASN A 85 -27.44 2.77 -4.07
N THR A 86 -26.86 2.10 -5.08
CA THR A 86 -26.16 2.76 -6.20
C THR A 86 -26.80 2.51 -7.58
N GLY A 87 -27.60 1.46 -7.74
CA GLY A 87 -28.16 1.04 -9.03
C GLY A 87 -27.19 0.24 -9.92
N TYR A 88 -25.99 -0.11 -9.41
CA TYR A 88 -24.95 -0.79 -10.18
C TYR A 88 -24.75 -2.25 -9.76
N ASP A 89 -24.57 -3.14 -10.73
CA ASP A 89 -24.15 -4.53 -10.51
C ASP A 89 -22.62 -4.57 -10.34
N VAL A 90 -22.17 -4.34 -9.11
CA VAL A 90 -20.75 -4.28 -8.76
C VAL A 90 -20.21 -5.70 -8.54
N GLN A 91 -19.33 -6.18 -9.41
CA GLN A 91 -18.74 -7.52 -9.31
C GLN A 91 -17.24 -7.41 -9.00
N VAL A 92 -16.76 -8.12 -7.97
CA VAL A 92 -15.35 -8.07 -7.57
C VAL A 92 -14.58 -9.29 -8.08
N ILE A 93 -13.41 -9.05 -8.66
CA ILE A 93 -12.38 -10.07 -8.89
C ILE A 93 -11.35 -9.96 -7.77
N VAL A 94 -11.30 -10.97 -6.90
CA VAL A 94 -10.23 -11.15 -5.92
C VAL A 94 -8.95 -11.62 -6.63
N PRO A 95 -7.80 -10.96 -6.43
CA PRO A 95 -6.56 -11.32 -7.09
C PRO A 95 -5.87 -12.49 -6.37
N PRO A 96 -5.12 -13.35 -7.09
CA PRO A 96 -4.29 -14.38 -6.46
C PRO A 96 -3.14 -13.71 -5.68
N ALA A 97 -3.03 -14.02 -4.39
CA ALA A 97 -2.03 -13.43 -3.51
C ALA A 97 -0.59 -13.61 -4.04
N GLY A 98 0.21 -12.54 -4.00
CA GLY A 98 1.57 -12.49 -4.52
C GLY A 98 1.71 -12.54 -6.06
N ASN A 99 0.59 -12.58 -6.79
CA ASN A 99 0.55 -12.64 -8.26
C ASN A 99 -0.45 -11.60 -8.83
N GLU A 100 -0.78 -10.58 -8.03
CA GLU A 100 -1.87 -9.63 -8.27
C GLU A 100 -1.63 -8.82 -9.56
N THR A 101 -0.41 -8.32 -9.74
CA THR A 101 -0.01 -7.51 -10.90
C THR A 101 0.09 -8.34 -12.18
N GLU A 102 0.57 -9.58 -12.12
CA GLU A 102 0.65 -10.46 -13.29
C GLU A 102 -0.75 -10.81 -13.79
N LYS A 103 -1.65 -11.22 -12.89
CA LYS A 103 -3.04 -11.57 -13.26
C LYS A 103 -3.83 -10.34 -13.74
N LEU A 104 -3.57 -9.13 -13.21
CA LEU A 104 -4.15 -7.89 -13.74
C LEU A 104 -3.74 -7.65 -15.20
N ASN A 105 -2.43 -7.66 -15.49
CA ASN A 105 -1.93 -7.42 -16.84
C ASN A 105 -2.43 -8.48 -17.83
N LEU A 106 -2.61 -9.74 -17.39
CA LEU A 106 -3.23 -10.80 -18.20
C LEU A 106 -4.71 -10.56 -18.50
N LEU A 107 -5.51 -10.05 -17.54
CA LEU A 107 -6.92 -9.69 -17.78
C LEU A 107 -7.04 -8.51 -18.75
N LEU A 108 -6.30 -7.43 -18.49
CA LEU A 108 -6.27 -6.23 -19.33
C LEU A 108 -5.87 -6.55 -20.77
N ALA A 109 -4.93 -7.49 -20.97
CA ALA A 109 -4.58 -7.99 -22.31
C ALA A 109 -5.66 -8.94 -22.89
N GLY A 110 -6.17 -9.88 -22.10
CA GLY A 110 -6.98 -11.02 -22.56
C GLY A 110 -8.35 -10.67 -23.14
N GLY A 111 -8.94 -9.53 -22.76
CA GLY A 111 -10.27 -9.12 -23.24
C GLY A 111 -11.42 -9.41 -22.27
N ASP A 112 -11.12 -9.97 -21.10
CA ASP A 112 -12.06 -10.03 -19.98
C ASP A 112 -12.45 -8.60 -19.53
N GLN A 113 -13.67 -8.43 -19.04
CA GLN A 113 -14.13 -7.16 -18.48
C GLN A 113 -13.40 -6.88 -17.16
N VAL A 114 -12.67 -5.76 -17.13
CA VAL A 114 -12.17 -5.10 -15.91
C VAL A 114 -12.39 -3.62 -16.14
N ASP A 115 -13.15 -2.98 -15.25
CA ASP A 115 -13.52 -1.57 -15.34
C ASP A 115 -12.68 -0.70 -14.40
N LEU A 116 -12.46 -1.18 -13.18
CA LEU A 116 -11.72 -0.48 -12.12
C LEU A 116 -10.62 -1.37 -11.54
N PHE A 117 -9.42 -0.81 -11.33
CA PHE A 117 -8.29 -1.47 -10.67
C PHE A 117 -7.35 -0.44 -10.02
N TRP A 118 -6.42 -0.88 -9.17
CA TRP A 118 -5.38 -0.01 -8.61
C TRP A 118 -4.06 -0.15 -9.37
N GLY A 119 -3.34 0.95 -9.57
CA GLY A 119 -2.03 0.92 -10.21
C GLY A 119 -1.38 2.30 -10.35
N ASP A 120 -0.12 2.32 -10.78
CA ASP A 120 0.57 3.54 -11.17
C ASP A 120 0.00 4.08 -12.49
N TRP A 121 -0.56 5.29 -12.47
CA TRP A 121 -1.23 5.82 -13.65
C TRP A 121 -0.28 6.04 -14.83
N SER A 122 0.98 6.40 -14.59
CA SER A 122 1.94 6.67 -15.66
C SER A 122 2.33 5.38 -16.40
N GLU A 123 2.50 4.28 -15.67
CA GLU A 123 2.74 2.96 -16.25
C GLU A 123 1.57 2.52 -17.16
N TYR A 124 0.32 2.67 -16.69
CA TYR A 124 -0.85 2.21 -17.45
C TYR A 124 -1.33 3.20 -18.54
N ALA A 125 -1.07 4.51 -18.39
CA ALA A 125 -1.29 5.52 -19.42
C ALA A 125 -0.32 5.34 -20.61
N SER A 126 0.96 5.06 -20.35
CA SER A 126 1.94 4.80 -21.42
C SER A 126 1.55 3.59 -22.30
N LYS A 127 0.92 2.57 -21.69
CA LYS A 127 0.34 1.39 -22.35
C LYS A 127 -1.01 1.66 -23.05
N LYS A 128 -1.65 2.81 -22.79
CA LYS A 128 -2.99 3.21 -23.27
C LYS A 128 -4.11 2.24 -22.87
N VAL A 129 -4.04 1.70 -21.64
CA VAL A 129 -5.06 0.79 -21.10
C VAL A 129 -5.94 1.41 -20.02
N ILE A 130 -5.82 2.72 -19.79
CA ILE A 130 -6.70 3.53 -18.91
C ILE A 130 -7.20 4.78 -19.63
N VAL A 131 -8.28 5.37 -19.12
CA VAL A 131 -8.84 6.65 -19.59
C VAL A 131 -8.61 7.78 -18.58
N PRO A 132 -8.47 9.04 -19.03
CA PRO A 132 -8.53 10.20 -18.14
C PRO A 132 -9.95 10.41 -17.62
N ILE A 133 -10.09 10.94 -16.40
CA ILE A 133 -11.34 10.96 -15.64
C ILE A 133 -11.92 12.35 -15.38
N ASN A 134 -11.27 13.43 -15.82
CA ASN A 134 -11.66 14.83 -15.55
C ASN A 134 -13.15 15.09 -15.76
N SER A 135 -13.68 14.75 -16.95
CA SER A 135 -15.09 15.01 -17.32
C SER A 135 -16.12 14.21 -16.52
N TYR A 136 -15.71 13.10 -15.89
CA TYR A 136 -16.58 12.29 -15.02
C TYR A 136 -16.55 12.84 -13.58
N LEU A 137 -15.40 13.35 -13.12
CA LEU A 137 -15.29 14.07 -11.86
C LEU A 137 -16.15 15.34 -11.87
N ASP A 138 -16.02 16.17 -12.92
CA ASP A 138 -16.79 17.42 -13.10
C ASP A 138 -18.32 17.20 -13.06
N GLY A 139 -18.80 16.01 -13.48
CA GLY A 139 -20.20 15.63 -13.39
C GLY A 139 -20.58 15.09 -12.00
N LYS A 140 -19.92 14.00 -11.57
CA LYS A 140 -20.38 13.16 -10.45
C LYS A 140 -19.40 12.97 -9.30
N GLY A 141 -18.10 13.29 -9.47
CA GLY A 141 -17.04 12.95 -8.50
C GLY A 141 -16.84 13.95 -7.35
N GLN A 142 -17.84 14.78 -7.04
CA GLN A 142 -17.67 16.00 -6.25
C GLN A 142 -17.19 15.76 -4.82
N ASP A 143 -17.60 14.65 -4.19
CA ASP A 143 -17.24 14.29 -2.82
C ASP A 143 -15.89 13.56 -2.77
N ILE A 144 -15.53 12.81 -3.84
CA ILE A 144 -14.16 12.34 -4.05
C ILE A 144 -13.21 13.54 -4.15
N VAL A 145 -13.55 14.54 -4.97
CA VAL A 145 -12.73 15.75 -5.18
C VAL A 145 -12.53 16.53 -3.87
N LYS A 146 -13.58 16.71 -3.07
CA LYS A 146 -13.49 17.37 -1.74
C LYS A 146 -12.68 16.58 -0.70
N ALA A 147 -12.64 15.24 -0.81
CA ALA A 147 -11.98 14.40 0.18
C ALA A 147 -10.45 14.45 0.09
N TRP A 148 -9.90 14.68 -1.11
CA TRP A 148 -8.46 14.68 -1.37
C TRP A 148 -7.88 16.09 -1.52
N PRO A 149 -6.70 16.39 -0.95
CA PRO A 149 -6.02 17.67 -1.13
C PRO A 149 -5.40 17.80 -2.54
N GLU A 150 -5.05 19.04 -2.91
CA GLU A 150 -4.58 19.40 -4.25
C GLU A 150 -3.31 18.62 -4.64
N GLU A 151 -2.39 18.39 -3.70
CA GLU A 151 -1.15 17.64 -3.91
C GLU A 151 -1.40 16.18 -4.31
N ALA A 152 -2.48 15.57 -3.80
CA ALA A 152 -2.87 14.21 -4.14
C ALA A 152 -3.44 14.15 -5.57
N TRP A 153 -4.24 15.14 -5.98
CA TRP A 153 -4.71 15.26 -7.36
C TRP A 153 -3.58 15.57 -8.34
N LYS A 154 -2.65 16.46 -7.98
CA LYS A 154 -1.47 16.78 -8.80
C LYS A 154 -0.64 15.53 -9.12
N ALA A 155 -0.42 14.64 -8.14
CA ALA A 155 0.30 13.39 -8.36
C ALA A 155 -0.44 12.39 -9.28
N MET A 156 -1.74 12.57 -9.51
CA MET A 156 -2.57 11.78 -10.43
C MET A 156 -2.78 12.45 -11.82
N THR A 157 -2.09 13.57 -12.10
CA THR A 157 -2.29 14.40 -13.29
C THR A 157 -1.05 14.41 -14.21
N ASP A 158 -1.23 14.34 -15.53
CA ASP A 158 -0.15 14.55 -16.50
C ASP A 158 0.15 16.03 -16.79
N LYS A 159 1.19 16.29 -17.61
CA LYS A 159 1.61 17.65 -17.99
C LYS A 159 0.66 18.34 -18.98
N GLU A 160 -0.28 17.59 -19.56
CA GLU A 160 -1.36 18.09 -20.41
C GLU A 160 -2.64 18.44 -19.59
N GLY A 161 -2.68 18.10 -18.29
CA GLY A 161 -3.79 18.37 -17.37
C GLY A 161 -4.81 17.22 -17.21
N ASN A 162 -4.52 16.04 -17.75
CA ASN A 162 -5.38 14.87 -17.63
C ASN A 162 -5.18 14.17 -16.28
N ILE A 163 -6.26 14.01 -15.50
CA ILE A 163 -6.29 13.22 -14.27
C ILE A 163 -6.59 11.77 -14.65
N TYR A 164 -5.76 10.81 -14.22
CA TYR A 164 -5.91 9.40 -14.64
C TYR A 164 -6.50 8.45 -13.60
N GLY A 165 -6.77 8.91 -12.38
CA GLY A 165 -7.40 8.10 -11.35
C GLY A 165 -7.67 8.84 -10.05
N VAL A 166 -8.37 8.19 -9.13
CA VAL A 166 -8.58 8.67 -7.75
C VAL A 166 -7.32 8.36 -6.93
N PRO A 167 -6.73 9.31 -6.17
CA PRO A 167 -5.45 9.08 -5.46
C PRO A 167 -5.49 7.94 -4.44
N ARG A 168 -4.33 7.30 -4.16
CA ARG A 168 -4.18 6.41 -2.97
C ARG A 168 -3.76 7.15 -1.71
N SER A 169 -2.97 8.23 -1.84
CA SER A 169 -2.26 8.87 -0.74
C SER A 169 -2.04 10.35 -0.96
N THR A 170 -1.84 11.05 0.15
CA THR A 170 -1.39 12.44 0.26
C THR A 170 0.07 12.46 0.77
N PRO A 171 0.84 13.56 0.68
CA PRO A 171 2.15 13.64 1.30
C PRO A 171 2.03 13.41 2.82
N ASN A 172 2.91 12.59 3.38
CA ASN A 172 2.80 12.09 4.75
C ASN A 172 4.16 11.72 5.36
N LEU A 173 4.22 11.69 6.68
CA LEU A 173 5.34 11.14 7.44
C LEU A 173 4.87 9.86 8.15
N GLY A 174 5.24 8.71 7.60
CA GLY A 174 4.79 7.39 8.08
C GLY A 174 5.83 6.58 8.85
N ASN A 175 7.03 7.11 9.08
CA ASN A 175 8.17 6.39 9.68
C ASN A 175 8.84 7.18 10.83
N PRO A 176 8.12 7.65 11.86
CA PRO A 176 8.78 8.21 13.04
C PRO A 176 9.58 7.13 13.76
N THR A 177 10.66 7.51 14.42
CA THR A 177 11.38 6.60 15.33
C THR A 177 10.60 6.47 16.64
N TRP A 178 9.80 5.41 16.74
CA TRP A 178 9.10 5.04 17.97
C TRP A 178 10.09 4.57 19.03
N ILE A 179 9.85 4.90 20.30
CA ILE A 179 10.71 4.57 21.44
C ILE A 179 9.81 4.21 22.64
N ARG A 180 10.21 3.19 23.40
CA ARG A 180 9.51 2.73 24.61
C ARG A 180 9.67 3.74 25.74
N THR A 181 8.61 4.49 26.08
CA THR A 181 8.68 5.49 27.16
C THR A 181 8.86 4.83 28.52
N ASP A 182 8.24 3.67 28.74
CA ASP A 182 8.43 2.86 29.95
C ASP A 182 9.86 2.32 30.11
N TRP A 183 10.63 2.27 29.01
CA TRP A 183 12.07 1.95 29.06
C TRP A 183 12.92 3.20 29.29
N LEU A 184 12.58 4.34 28.69
CA LEU A 184 13.24 5.62 28.98
C LEU A 184 13.11 5.96 30.47
N GLU A 185 11.91 5.87 31.04
CA GLU A 185 11.66 6.10 32.48
C GLU A 185 12.46 5.13 33.36
N LYS A 186 12.44 3.83 33.04
CA LYS A 186 13.18 2.79 33.77
C LYS A 186 14.69 3.02 33.79
N GLU A 187 15.26 3.46 32.69
CA GLU A 187 16.71 3.70 32.55
C GLU A 187 17.11 5.15 32.88
N ASN A 188 16.17 6.00 33.33
CA ASN A 188 16.33 7.43 33.63
C ASN A 188 16.91 8.22 32.43
N LEU A 189 16.25 8.09 31.27
CA LEU A 189 16.57 8.78 30.01
C LEU A 189 15.41 9.72 29.61
N GLU A 190 15.73 10.79 28.89
CA GLU A 190 14.72 11.64 28.23
C GLU A 190 14.42 11.12 26.80
N MET A 191 13.32 11.59 26.20
CA MET A 191 13.04 11.37 24.76
C MET A 191 14.13 12.05 23.92
N PRO A 192 14.91 11.32 23.11
CA PRO A 192 16.03 11.89 22.36
C PRO A 192 15.55 12.90 21.32
N LYS A 193 16.33 13.95 21.14
CA LYS A 193 16.15 15.03 20.15
C LYS A 193 17.14 14.87 18.99
N THR A 194 18.25 14.17 19.19
CA THR A 194 19.31 13.98 18.18
C THR A 194 19.65 12.51 17.92
N ILE A 195 20.24 12.21 16.75
CA ILE A 195 20.79 10.89 16.42
C ILE A 195 21.82 10.39 17.46
N ASP A 196 22.63 11.28 18.03
CA ASP A 196 23.63 10.90 19.04
C ASP A 196 22.99 10.62 20.42
N GLU A 197 21.92 11.33 20.79
CA GLU A 197 21.09 10.96 21.95
C GLU A 197 20.38 9.62 21.71
N LEU A 198 19.96 9.33 20.47
CA LEU A 198 19.40 8.03 20.10
C LEU A 198 20.46 6.91 20.16
N ASP A 199 21.71 7.12 19.71
CA ASP A 199 22.79 6.13 19.90
C ASP A 199 22.98 5.80 21.39
N ASN A 200 22.90 6.81 22.27
CA ASN A 200 22.94 6.59 23.71
C ASN A 200 21.73 5.80 24.23
N VAL A 201 20.50 6.07 23.77
CA VAL A 201 19.30 5.30 24.13
C VAL A 201 19.43 3.84 23.67
N LEU A 202 19.82 3.61 22.42
CA LEU A 202 20.02 2.28 21.84
C LEU A 202 21.13 1.50 22.56
N ARG A 203 22.23 2.18 22.93
CA ARG A 203 23.28 1.65 23.78
C ARG A 203 22.75 1.20 25.13
N THR A 204 22.08 2.08 25.87
CA THR A 204 21.60 1.77 27.21
C THR A 204 20.62 0.61 27.19
N PHE A 205 19.69 0.58 26.23
CA PHE A 205 18.77 -0.55 26.05
C PHE A 205 19.50 -1.87 25.74
N LYS A 206 20.62 -1.83 25.01
CA LYS A 206 21.45 -3.00 24.72
C LYS A 206 22.23 -3.49 25.94
N GLU A 207 22.95 -2.59 26.60
CA GLU A 207 23.92 -2.90 27.66
C GLU A 207 23.22 -3.29 28.97
N ASN A 208 22.13 -2.61 29.33
CA ASN A 208 21.31 -2.97 30.50
C ASN A 208 20.31 -4.09 30.19
N GLY A 209 20.12 -4.46 28.92
CA GLY A 209 19.19 -5.49 28.48
C GLY A 209 17.76 -5.18 28.92
N THR A 210 17.26 -3.98 28.60
CA THR A 210 16.08 -3.39 29.24
C THR A 210 14.79 -4.23 29.07
N GLY A 211 14.64 -4.95 27.95
CA GLY A 211 13.56 -5.92 27.70
C GLY A 211 13.84 -7.35 28.17
N GLY A 212 14.95 -7.58 28.89
CA GLY A 212 15.48 -8.88 29.29
C GLY A 212 16.23 -9.61 28.17
N GLU A 213 16.33 -10.93 28.28
CA GLU A 213 16.95 -11.79 27.25
C GLU A 213 16.30 -11.54 25.87
N GLY A 214 17.12 -11.41 24.82
CA GLY A 214 16.65 -11.12 23.47
C GLY A 214 16.20 -9.66 23.24
N THR A 215 16.64 -8.69 24.04
CA THR A 215 16.36 -7.26 23.80
C THR A 215 16.86 -6.81 22.43
N ILE A 216 15.98 -6.13 21.69
CA ILE A 216 16.20 -5.52 20.37
C ILE A 216 16.12 -3.98 20.56
N PRO A 217 17.24 -3.26 20.62
CA PRO A 217 17.23 -1.81 20.78
C PRO A 217 16.53 -1.08 19.63
N LEU A 218 16.77 -1.49 18.38
CA LEU A 218 16.16 -0.92 17.17
C LEU A 218 15.63 -2.03 16.24
N LEU A 219 14.31 -2.05 16.02
CA LEU A 219 13.68 -2.79 14.93
C LEU A 219 13.43 -1.84 13.75
N ALA A 220 13.98 -2.12 12.59
CA ALA A 220 13.80 -1.29 11.40
C ALA A 220 13.73 -2.12 10.14
N ASP A 221 13.03 -1.64 9.11
CA ASP A 221 12.95 -2.26 7.79
C ASP A 221 13.65 -1.42 6.70
N ILE A 222 14.13 -2.08 5.65
CA ILE A 222 14.76 -1.43 4.48
C ILE A 222 14.01 -1.70 3.16
N ALA A 223 13.01 -2.60 3.18
CA ALA A 223 12.22 -3.02 2.03
C ALA A 223 10.83 -3.56 2.44
N GLY A 224 10.11 -2.82 3.29
CA GLY A 224 8.77 -3.20 3.73
C GLY A 224 7.66 -2.97 2.69
N LYS A 225 6.53 -3.69 2.84
CA LYS A 225 5.32 -3.47 2.05
C LYS A 225 4.82 -2.01 2.19
N HIS A 226 4.10 -1.53 1.17
CA HIS A 226 3.67 -0.13 1.01
C HIS A 226 4.84 0.86 0.84
N SER A 227 5.95 0.42 0.25
CA SER A 227 7.18 1.22 0.04
C SER A 227 7.80 1.77 1.34
N SER A 228 7.59 1.06 2.45
CA SER A 228 8.24 1.38 3.74
C SER A 228 9.75 1.13 3.61
N LYS A 229 10.52 2.22 3.53
CA LYS A 229 11.98 2.23 3.53
C LYS A 229 12.47 2.71 4.90
N GLY A 230 11.98 2.08 5.97
CA GLY A 230 12.10 2.54 7.37
C GLY A 230 13.43 3.19 7.75
N LEU A 231 14.57 2.52 7.51
CA LEU A 231 15.90 3.09 7.79
C LEU A 231 16.18 4.40 7.04
N HIS A 232 15.85 4.49 5.75
CA HIS A 232 16.04 5.69 4.96
C HIS A 232 15.05 6.78 5.36
N ASN A 233 13.76 6.41 5.44
CA ASN A 233 12.67 7.33 5.76
C ASN A 233 12.81 7.93 7.17
N SER A 234 13.32 7.18 8.16
CA SER A 234 13.49 7.67 9.54
C SER A 234 14.79 8.44 9.80
N PHE A 235 15.88 8.17 9.05
CA PHE A 235 17.21 8.63 9.44
C PHE A 235 18.03 9.35 8.35
N LEU A 236 17.77 9.17 7.05
CA LEU A 236 18.67 9.68 6.01
C LEU A 236 18.72 11.22 5.95
N GLY A 237 17.62 11.90 6.32
CA GLY A 237 17.56 13.36 6.41
C GLY A 237 18.51 13.97 7.46
N ALA A 238 18.96 13.15 8.43
CA ALA A 238 19.89 13.59 9.46
C ALA A 238 21.31 13.81 8.90
N PHE A 239 21.65 13.15 7.79
CA PHE A 239 22.98 13.16 7.18
C PHE A 239 23.01 13.93 5.86
N THR A 240 21.93 13.85 5.08
CA THR A 240 21.82 14.45 3.73
C THR A 240 20.94 15.70 3.72
N GLU A 241 21.15 16.62 2.77
CA GLU A 241 20.38 17.87 2.70
C GLU A 241 18.90 17.63 2.38
N TYR A 242 18.59 16.76 1.43
CA TYR A 242 17.24 16.54 0.90
C TYR A 242 16.55 15.28 1.46
N GLY A 243 17.24 14.48 2.29
CA GLY A 243 16.70 13.24 2.85
C GLY A 243 16.59 12.13 1.80
N TYR A 244 15.64 11.22 1.97
CA TYR A 244 15.38 10.16 0.98
C TYR A 244 14.53 10.69 -0.19
N SER A 245 15.20 11.42 -1.08
CA SER A 245 14.65 12.15 -2.23
C SER A 245 15.69 12.25 -3.34
N ASN A 246 15.27 12.35 -4.62
CA ASN A 246 16.17 12.78 -5.67
C ASN A 246 16.43 14.29 -5.51
N TRP A 247 17.63 14.75 -5.80
CA TRP A 247 18.07 16.11 -5.50
C TRP A 247 18.72 16.78 -6.70
N LEU A 248 18.62 18.12 -6.77
CA LEU A 248 19.34 18.93 -7.74
C LEU A 248 20.73 19.25 -7.19
N ASP A 249 21.76 18.72 -7.84
CA ASP A 249 23.15 19.02 -7.48
C ASP A 249 23.52 20.45 -7.94
N PRO A 250 23.88 21.38 -7.04
CA PRO A 250 24.19 22.76 -7.41
C PRO A 250 25.54 22.92 -8.14
N THR A 251 26.34 21.86 -8.27
CA THR A 251 27.64 21.90 -8.97
C THR A 251 27.54 21.70 -10.47
N ASP A 252 26.56 20.93 -10.96
CA ASP A 252 26.30 20.67 -12.38
C ASP A 252 24.83 20.91 -12.81
N ASN A 253 23.95 21.25 -11.87
CA ASN A 253 22.52 21.50 -12.08
C ASN A 253 21.79 20.29 -12.70
N LYS A 254 22.13 19.08 -12.23
CA LYS A 254 21.46 17.82 -12.61
C LYS A 254 20.72 17.17 -11.45
N ILE A 255 19.68 16.40 -11.76
CA ILE A 255 18.96 15.56 -10.80
C ILE A 255 19.73 14.27 -10.56
N LYS A 256 19.99 13.95 -9.29
CA LYS A 256 20.74 12.77 -8.84
C LYS A 256 19.93 12.02 -7.78
N PRO A 257 20.09 10.69 -7.62
CA PRO A 257 19.37 9.92 -6.62
C PRO A 257 19.93 10.18 -5.22
N ALA A 258 19.18 9.76 -4.19
CA ALA A 258 19.51 10.03 -2.78
C ALA A 258 20.89 9.47 -2.38
N GLU A 259 21.27 8.34 -2.98
CA GLU A 259 22.50 7.59 -2.74
C GLU A 259 23.76 8.28 -3.28
N LEU A 260 23.62 9.38 -4.03
CA LEU A 260 24.71 10.25 -4.47
C LEU A 260 24.79 11.57 -3.67
N GLN A 261 23.96 11.79 -2.64
CA GLN A 261 24.04 12.99 -1.80
C GLN A 261 25.30 13.03 -0.93
N PRO A 262 25.90 14.21 -0.71
CA PRO A 262 26.80 14.45 0.41
C PRO A 262 26.15 13.98 1.73
N GLY A 263 26.89 13.17 2.50
CA GLY A 263 26.41 12.57 3.75
C GLY A 263 25.80 11.18 3.63
N PHE A 264 25.51 10.66 2.42
CA PHE A 264 24.96 9.29 2.30
C PHE A 264 25.94 8.22 2.82
N LYS A 265 27.25 8.40 2.59
CA LYS A 265 28.32 7.57 3.15
C LYS A 265 28.34 7.59 4.68
N ASP A 266 28.03 8.73 5.30
CA ASP A 266 28.00 8.88 6.77
C ASP A 266 26.75 8.24 7.39
N PHE A 267 25.61 8.28 6.68
CA PHE A 267 24.42 7.49 7.01
C PHE A 267 24.74 5.99 6.99
N LEU A 268 25.33 5.48 5.91
CA LEU A 268 25.76 4.06 5.83
C LEU A 268 26.71 3.69 6.97
N ALA A 269 27.69 4.56 7.29
CA ALA A 269 28.61 4.34 8.39
C ALA A 269 27.92 4.28 9.76
N LYS A 270 26.93 5.15 10.05
CA LYS A 270 26.15 5.08 11.30
C LYS A 270 25.26 3.83 11.36
N MET A 271 24.63 3.45 10.25
CA MET A 271 23.82 2.22 10.20
C MET A 271 24.70 0.97 10.39
N ASN A 272 25.89 0.94 9.79
CA ASN A 272 26.88 -0.12 10.02
C ASN A 272 27.39 -0.16 11.46
N GLU A 273 27.62 1.01 12.08
CA GLU A 273 27.98 1.12 13.51
C GLU A 273 26.88 0.50 14.40
N TRP A 274 25.60 0.84 14.16
CA TRP A 274 24.46 0.28 14.90
C TRP A 274 24.25 -1.22 14.64
N TYR A 275 24.49 -1.69 13.42
CA TYR A 275 24.46 -3.12 13.10
C TYR A 275 25.58 -3.89 13.82
N THR A 276 26.81 -3.40 13.74
CA THR A 276 28.01 -4.02 14.34
C THR A 276 27.99 -4.00 15.87
N LYS A 277 27.47 -2.93 16.49
CA LYS A 277 27.18 -2.87 17.93
C LYS A 277 26.00 -3.78 18.35
N GLY A 278 25.27 -4.35 17.39
CA GLY A 278 24.11 -5.21 17.63
C GLY A 278 22.89 -4.47 18.17
N TYR A 279 22.75 -3.18 17.86
CA TYR A 279 21.59 -2.38 18.23
C TYR A 279 20.40 -2.65 17.29
N MET A 280 20.69 -2.87 16.00
CA MET A 280 19.68 -3.26 15.01
C MET A 280 19.29 -4.73 15.12
N TYR A 281 18.04 -5.04 14.75
CA TYR A 281 17.60 -6.42 14.53
C TYR A 281 18.35 -7.06 13.34
N PRO A 282 18.99 -8.24 13.49
CA PRO A 282 19.88 -8.77 12.44
C PRO A 282 19.23 -9.05 11.08
N GLU A 283 17.93 -9.39 11.06
CA GLU A 283 17.18 -9.75 9.84
C GLU A 283 16.42 -8.55 9.21
N PHE A 284 16.85 -7.31 9.48
CA PHE A 284 16.21 -6.06 9.01
C PHE A 284 15.93 -6.02 7.50
N ALA A 285 16.77 -6.70 6.70
CA ALA A 285 16.66 -6.79 5.25
C ALA A 285 15.47 -7.65 4.75
N SER A 286 14.93 -8.55 5.58
CA SER A 286 13.91 -9.54 5.18
C SER A 286 12.59 -9.46 5.97
N LEU A 287 12.36 -8.34 6.66
CA LEU A 287 11.18 -8.15 7.51
C LEU A 287 9.88 -7.95 6.72
N SER A 288 8.91 -8.86 6.91
CA SER A 288 7.54 -8.64 6.47
C SER A 288 6.73 -7.82 7.51
N LYS A 289 5.68 -7.14 7.06
CA LYS A 289 4.71 -6.41 7.89
C LYS A 289 4.23 -7.23 9.10
N ASP A 290 3.87 -8.49 8.85
CA ASP A 290 3.35 -9.38 9.88
C ASP A 290 4.46 -9.88 10.83
N LYS A 291 5.69 -10.05 10.33
CA LYS A 291 6.85 -10.39 11.17
C LYS A 291 7.26 -9.23 12.08
N ILE A 292 7.21 -7.98 11.60
CA ILE A 292 7.40 -6.78 12.44
C ILE A 292 6.37 -6.78 13.57
N ARG A 293 5.08 -6.97 13.24
CA ARG A 293 3.98 -7.00 14.23
C ARG A 293 4.08 -8.18 15.20
N GLU A 294 4.59 -9.33 14.76
CA GLU A 294 4.92 -10.47 15.64
C GLU A 294 6.01 -10.10 16.64
N ILE A 295 7.15 -9.56 16.17
CA ILE A 295 8.31 -9.21 17.00
C ILE A 295 7.97 -8.11 18.00
N VAL A 296 7.24 -7.06 17.59
CA VAL A 296 6.80 -5.97 18.49
C VAL A 296 5.97 -6.50 19.66
N LYS A 297 5.08 -7.48 19.40
CA LYS A 297 4.22 -8.10 20.42
C LYS A 297 4.96 -9.03 21.39
N GLN A 298 6.21 -9.40 21.11
CA GLN A 298 7.07 -10.11 22.08
C GLN A 298 7.57 -9.19 23.21
N GLY A 299 7.37 -7.87 23.10
CA GLY A 299 7.76 -6.88 24.11
C GLY A 299 9.26 -6.59 24.20
N LYS A 300 10.05 -7.17 23.29
CA LYS A 300 11.53 -7.11 23.25
C LYS A 300 12.10 -5.92 22.49
N VAL A 301 11.27 -5.18 21.77
CA VAL A 301 11.66 -4.00 21.00
C VAL A 301 11.67 -2.77 21.91
N GLY A 302 12.79 -2.04 21.89
CA GLY A 302 12.98 -0.77 22.62
C GLY A 302 12.66 0.44 21.76
N SER A 303 13.08 0.43 20.49
CA SER A 303 12.80 1.48 19.50
C SER A 303 12.46 0.85 18.15
N ALA A 304 11.67 1.54 17.32
CA ALA A 304 11.31 1.06 16.00
C ALA A 304 11.27 2.17 14.93
N ALA A 305 11.99 1.95 13.83
CA ALA A 305 11.99 2.77 12.63
C ALA A 305 11.30 1.98 11.50
N VAL A 306 9.97 1.91 11.59
CA VAL A 306 9.08 1.11 10.72
C VAL A 306 7.79 1.86 10.44
N TRP A 307 7.02 1.42 9.44
CA TRP A 307 5.71 2.03 9.13
C TRP A 307 4.81 2.11 10.37
N TYR A 308 4.30 3.30 10.68
CA TYR A 308 3.59 3.66 11.92
C TYR A 308 2.53 2.65 12.36
N SER A 309 1.74 2.12 11.41
CA SER A 309 0.65 1.18 11.70
C SER A 309 1.12 -0.18 12.21
N ASN A 310 2.41 -0.48 12.13
CA ASN A 310 3.00 -1.67 12.77
C ASN A 310 3.23 -1.49 14.27
N ILE A 311 3.29 -0.24 14.77
CA ILE A 311 3.40 0.07 16.20
C ILE A 311 2.02 0.37 16.78
N THR A 312 1.26 1.31 16.19
CA THR A 312 -0.04 1.73 16.73
C THR A 312 -1.04 0.56 16.84
N LEU A 313 -1.12 -0.30 15.83
CA LEU A 313 -1.98 -1.48 15.84
C LEU A 313 -1.39 -2.68 16.60
N SER A 314 -0.11 -2.68 16.97
CA SER A 314 0.48 -3.76 17.80
C SER A 314 0.40 -3.47 19.30
N LEU A 315 0.34 -2.20 19.69
CA LEU A 315 0.50 -1.80 21.09
C LEU A 315 -0.61 -2.34 22.01
N TYR A 316 -1.88 -2.32 21.59
CA TYR A 316 -2.97 -2.87 22.41
C TYR A 316 -2.83 -4.38 22.65
N ASP A 317 -2.33 -5.14 21.69
CA ASP A 317 -2.02 -6.56 21.88
C ASP A 317 -0.82 -6.74 22.83
N LEU A 318 0.23 -5.91 22.68
CA LEU A 318 1.40 -5.92 23.55
C LEU A 318 1.02 -5.62 25.02
N GLN A 319 0.14 -4.65 25.25
CA GLN A 319 -0.34 -4.25 26.58
C GLN A 319 -1.12 -5.35 27.30
N LYS A 320 -1.68 -6.34 26.59
CA LYS A 320 -2.31 -7.53 27.23
C LYS A 320 -1.30 -8.41 27.98
N THR A 321 0.00 -8.28 27.68
CA THR A 321 1.09 -9.02 28.36
C THR A 321 2.04 -8.09 29.12
N PHE A 322 2.19 -6.84 28.68
CA PHE A 322 3.04 -5.82 29.29
C PHE A 322 2.23 -4.53 29.50
N PRO A 323 1.40 -4.41 30.57
CA PRO A 323 0.41 -3.33 30.70
C PRO A 323 1.00 -1.91 30.65
N GLU A 324 2.18 -1.71 31.24
CA GLU A 324 2.88 -0.41 31.24
C GLU A 324 3.56 -0.06 29.91
N ALA A 325 3.57 -0.98 28.91
CA ALA A 325 4.26 -0.74 27.65
C ALA A 325 3.62 0.42 26.87
N ASN A 326 4.43 1.39 26.47
CA ASN A 326 3.99 2.53 25.65
C ASN A 326 5.08 2.93 24.65
N TYR A 327 4.70 3.17 23.39
CA TYR A 327 5.61 3.72 22.37
C TYR A 327 5.24 5.15 22.03
N ASP A 328 6.22 6.03 22.06
CA ASP A 328 6.08 7.43 21.68
C ASP A 328 7.29 7.87 20.83
N TYR A 329 7.35 9.11 20.36
CA TYR A 329 8.43 9.59 19.50
C TYR A 329 8.70 11.08 19.70
N GLN A 330 9.75 11.60 19.04
CA GLN A 330 10.06 13.02 19.06
C GLN A 330 9.08 13.80 18.15
N HIS A 331 8.03 14.38 18.72
CA HIS A 331 7.02 15.16 17.96
C HIS A 331 7.62 16.36 17.22
N ASP A 332 8.63 17.03 17.80
CA ASP A 332 9.35 18.11 17.09
C ASP A 332 10.19 17.59 15.91
N GLY A 333 10.37 16.26 15.78
CA GLY A 333 11.24 15.61 14.81
C GLY A 333 12.69 15.49 15.27
N LEU A 334 13.21 14.26 15.24
CA LEU A 334 14.61 13.93 15.56
C LEU A 334 15.58 14.64 14.60
N GLU A 335 16.75 15.07 15.07
CA GLU A 335 17.73 15.85 14.31
C GLU A 335 19.11 15.19 14.19
N GLY A 336 19.85 15.54 13.14
CA GLY A 336 21.29 15.28 13.02
C GLY A 336 22.02 16.41 12.28
N PRO A 337 23.28 16.18 11.86
CA PRO A 337 24.13 17.20 11.22
C PRO A 337 23.47 18.02 10.10
N SER A 338 22.57 17.41 9.32
CA SER A 338 21.88 18.03 8.18
C SER A 338 20.41 18.42 8.48
N GLY A 339 19.98 18.42 9.75
CA GLY A 339 18.63 18.80 10.17
C GLY A 339 17.73 17.60 10.48
N LYS A 340 16.43 17.71 10.18
CA LYS A 340 15.42 16.67 10.51
C LYS A 340 15.75 15.32 9.88
N ALA A 341 15.68 14.27 10.71
CA ALA A 341 16.06 12.91 10.37
C ALA A 341 15.06 12.23 9.42
N GLU A 342 13.77 12.42 9.68
CA GLU A 342 12.69 11.79 8.92
C GLU A 342 12.46 12.49 7.56
N THR A 343 12.14 11.73 6.51
CA THR A 343 11.76 12.24 5.19
C THR A 343 10.30 11.85 4.89
N ALA A 344 9.51 12.82 4.43
CA ALA A 344 8.12 12.60 4.04
C ALA A 344 8.05 11.80 2.75
N MET A 345 7.07 10.90 2.66
CA MET A 345 6.68 10.31 1.40
C MET A 345 5.78 11.30 0.65
N PRO A 346 5.97 11.52 -0.66
CA PRO A 346 5.11 12.39 -1.45
C PRO A 346 3.73 11.73 -1.69
N ALA A 347 2.82 12.49 -2.29
CA ALA A 347 1.63 11.89 -2.90
C ALA A 347 2.04 10.89 -3.99
N SER A 348 1.27 9.83 -4.17
CA SER A 348 1.61 8.74 -5.08
C SER A 348 0.93 8.87 -6.44
N THR A 349 1.65 8.50 -7.50
CA THR A 349 1.14 8.16 -8.82
C THR A 349 0.25 6.90 -8.83
N THR A 350 0.21 6.15 -7.72
CA THR A 350 -0.73 5.04 -7.54
C THR A 350 -2.12 5.54 -7.17
N GLY A 351 -3.11 5.16 -7.97
CA GLY A 351 -4.51 5.47 -7.74
C GLY A 351 -5.46 4.37 -8.20
N ALA A 352 -6.76 4.59 -8.01
CA ALA A 352 -7.81 3.79 -8.60
C ALA A 352 -8.07 4.27 -10.02
N LEU A 353 -7.74 3.43 -11.01
CA LEU A 353 -7.67 3.74 -12.43
C LEU A 353 -8.86 3.10 -13.17
N ILE A 354 -9.43 3.82 -14.13
CA ILE A 354 -10.50 3.30 -14.98
C ILE A 354 -9.92 2.76 -16.30
N SER A 355 -10.25 1.51 -16.60
CA SER A 355 -9.84 0.78 -17.79
C SER A 355 -10.31 1.43 -19.09
N ALA A 356 -9.46 1.45 -20.11
CA ALA A 356 -9.82 1.90 -21.46
C ALA A 356 -10.77 0.93 -22.22
N LYS A 357 -11.19 -0.17 -21.58
CA LYS A 357 -12.25 -1.06 -22.03
C LYS A 357 -13.57 -0.88 -21.25
N CYS A 358 -13.61 0.03 -20.27
CA CYS A 358 -14.83 0.30 -19.52
C CYS A 358 -15.87 0.99 -20.42
N GLU A 359 -17.06 0.39 -20.54
CA GLU A 359 -18.16 0.95 -21.32
C GLU A 359 -18.91 2.08 -20.58
N HIS A 360 -18.75 2.15 -19.25
CA HIS A 360 -19.48 3.06 -18.34
C HIS A 360 -18.58 3.74 -17.28
N PRO A 361 -17.53 4.49 -17.68
CA PRO A 361 -16.65 5.19 -16.74
C PRO A 361 -17.39 6.18 -15.82
N GLU A 362 -18.50 6.76 -16.29
CA GLU A 362 -19.39 7.62 -15.52
C GLU A 362 -20.19 6.90 -14.43
N ALA A 363 -20.36 5.57 -14.53
CA ALA A 363 -20.95 4.75 -13.48
C ALA A 363 -19.90 4.40 -12.41
N VAL A 364 -18.66 4.14 -12.83
CA VAL A 364 -17.53 3.84 -11.92
C VAL A 364 -17.23 5.04 -11.00
N ILE A 365 -17.19 6.27 -11.55
CA ILE A 365 -17.00 7.49 -10.74
C ILE A 365 -18.20 7.76 -9.82
N ASP A 366 -19.43 7.45 -10.25
CA ASP A 366 -20.64 7.60 -9.41
C ASP A 366 -20.63 6.66 -8.20
N MET A 367 -20.34 5.38 -8.45
CA MET A 367 -20.17 4.35 -7.42
C MET A 367 -19.07 4.77 -6.41
N LEU A 368 -17.93 5.24 -6.89
CA LEU A 368 -16.86 5.74 -6.02
C LEU A 368 -17.26 7.00 -5.26
N ASN A 369 -17.99 7.93 -5.88
CA ASN A 369 -18.45 9.14 -5.19
C ASN A 369 -19.47 8.80 -4.09
N PHE A 370 -20.41 7.91 -4.36
CA PHE A 370 -21.35 7.42 -3.35
C PHE A 370 -20.61 6.82 -2.15
N ILE A 371 -19.57 6.00 -2.37
CA ILE A 371 -18.75 5.44 -1.28
C ILE A 371 -18.01 6.54 -0.49
N TYR A 372 -17.55 7.59 -1.15
CA TYR A 372 -16.85 8.73 -0.51
C TYR A 372 -17.78 9.77 0.14
N SER A 373 -19.08 9.79 -0.20
CA SER A 373 -20.04 10.84 0.22
C SER A 373 -20.51 10.74 1.69
N ASP A 374 -20.54 9.55 2.27
CA ASP A 374 -20.79 9.32 3.70
C ASP A 374 -19.82 8.23 4.20
N PRO A 375 -19.10 8.44 5.32
CA PRO A 375 -18.21 7.41 5.88
C PRO A 375 -18.93 6.09 6.22
N ALA A 376 -20.25 6.09 6.43
CA ALA A 376 -21.05 4.88 6.53
C ALA A 376 -20.99 4.03 5.25
N ASN A 377 -21.02 4.65 4.07
CA ASN A 377 -20.94 3.97 2.79
C ASN A 377 -19.54 3.34 2.59
N HIS A 378 -18.48 4.05 2.99
CA HIS A 378 -17.14 3.48 3.07
C HIS A 378 -17.07 2.29 4.04
N MET A 379 -17.69 2.39 5.22
CA MET A 379 -17.74 1.28 6.18
C MET A 379 -18.44 0.03 5.64
N VAL A 380 -19.43 0.16 4.74
CA VAL A 380 -20.03 -1.01 4.06
C VAL A 380 -19.00 -1.80 3.26
N THR A 381 -18.03 -1.13 2.62
CA THR A 381 -16.97 -1.81 1.85
C THR A 381 -16.05 -2.68 2.70
N TRP A 382 -15.96 -2.42 4.01
CA TRP A 382 -15.11 -3.15 4.96
C TRP A 382 -15.84 -4.12 5.87
N TYR A 383 -17.08 -3.80 6.26
CA TYR A 383 -17.83 -4.44 7.34
C TYR A 383 -19.30 -4.77 7.00
N GLY A 384 -19.71 -4.53 5.75
CA GLY A 384 -21.11 -4.66 5.32
C GLY A 384 -22.03 -3.57 5.91
N PRO A 385 -23.34 -3.62 5.63
CA PRO A 385 -24.31 -2.64 6.13
C PRO A 385 -24.30 -2.49 7.67
N GLU A 386 -24.68 -1.30 8.16
CA GLU A 386 -24.83 -1.07 9.60
C GLU A 386 -25.79 -2.09 10.22
N GLY A 387 -25.38 -2.71 11.33
CA GLY A 387 -26.06 -3.83 11.97
C GLY A 387 -25.51 -5.22 11.60
N MET A 388 -24.63 -5.33 10.58
CA MET A 388 -23.98 -6.59 10.21
C MET A 388 -22.75 -6.88 11.10
N PHE A 389 -21.60 -6.24 10.84
CA PHE A 389 -20.38 -6.39 11.66
C PHE A 389 -19.95 -5.10 12.38
N TRP A 390 -20.70 -4.02 12.22
CA TRP A 390 -20.46 -2.73 12.87
C TRP A 390 -21.77 -1.98 13.09
N LYS A 391 -21.72 -0.95 13.96
CA LYS A 391 -22.76 0.07 14.11
C LYS A 391 -22.15 1.35 14.71
N TRP A 392 -22.83 2.48 14.61
CA TRP A 392 -22.44 3.67 15.35
C TRP A 392 -22.57 3.47 16.86
N LYS A 393 -21.52 3.86 17.59
CA LYS A 393 -21.51 4.01 19.05
C LYS A 393 -21.78 5.47 19.42
N ASP A 394 -21.18 6.39 18.67
CA ASP A 394 -21.49 7.81 18.63
C ASP A 394 -21.40 8.28 17.17
N LYS A 395 -22.52 8.66 16.55
CA LYS A 395 -22.55 9.06 15.13
C LYS A 395 -22.01 10.47 14.92
N ASP A 396 -22.16 11.36 15.90
CA ASP A 396 -21.72 12.76 15.79
C ASP A 396 -20.19 12.85 15.95
N ALA A 397 -19.62 12.05 16.86
CA ALA A 397 -18.17 11.87 17.00
C ALA A 397 -17.57 10.86 16.00
N ARG A 398 -18.40 10.26 15.12
CA ARG A 398 -18.04 9.22 14.14
C ARG A 398 -17.27 8.03 14.74
N VAL A 399 -17.66 7.60 15.92
CA VAL A 399 -17.12 6.42 16.60
C VAL A 399 -18.02 5.20 16.37
N TYR A 400 -17.45 4.11 15.86
CA TYR A 400 -18.15 2.84 15.66
C TYR A 400 -17.67 1.76 16.65
N GLU A 401 -18.56 0.83 16.99
CA GLU A 401 -18.17 -0.44 17.65
C GLU A 401 -18.39 -1.61 16.68
N THR A 402 -17.49 -2.58 16.71
CA THR A 402 -17.62 -3.84 15.94
C THR A 402 -18.52 -4.81 16.68
N ILE A 403 -19.46 -5.44 15.97
CA ILE A 403 -20.46 -6.35 16.53
C ILE A 403 -20.39 -7.74 15.87
N GLY A 404 -20.84 -8.76 16.61
CA GLY A 404 -20.71 -10.16 16.22
C GLY A 404 -19.27 -10.69 16.34
N GLU A 405 -19.09 -11.98 16.03
CA GLU A 405 -17.75 -12.55 15.85
C GLU A 405 -17.32 -12.40 14.38
N LYS A 406 -16.09 -11.93 14.13
CA LYS A 406 -15.50 -11.91 12.78
C LYS A 406 -15.11 -13.33 12.35
N THR A 407 -16.10 -14.09 11.91
CA THR A 407 -15.97 -15.47 11.43
C THR A 407 -15.44 -15.49 9.99
N GLY A 408 -14.16 -15.14 9.83
CA GLY A 408 -13.44 -15.20 8.55
C GLY A 408 -13.24 -13.84 7.87
N TYR A 409 -13.02 -13.90 6.56
CA TYR A 409 -12.76 -12.76 5.69
C TYR A 409 -14.05 -12.29 5.00
N TYR A 410 -14.13 -11.01 4.63
CA TYR A 410 -15.26 -10.41 3.90
C TYR A 410 -14.95 -9.04 3.26
N ALA A 411 -13.68 -8.63 3.23
CA ALA A 411 -13.29 -7.28 2.77
C ALA A 411 -13.01 -7.25 1.25
N GLU A 412 -13.68 -8.08 0.46
CA GLU A 412 -13.52 -8.12 -0.99
C GLU A 412 -14.03 -6.82 -1.64
N TYR A 413 -15.05 -6.19 -1.04
CA TYR A 413 -15.53 -4.86 -1.44
C TYR A 413 -14.61 -3.70 -1.04
N ALA A 414 -13.54 -3.92 -0.23
CA ALA A 414 -12.63 -2.86 0.24
C ALA A 414 -11.64 -2.41 -0.85
N PHE A 415 -12.17 -2.04 -2.02
CA PHE A 415 -11.45 -1.46 -3.15
C PHE A 415 -11.41 0.07 -3.10
N ALA A 416 -12.40 0.73 -2.49
CA ALA A 416 -12.53 2.19 -2.48
C ALA A 416 -11.80 2.82 -1.28
N ILE A 417 -10.49 2.57 -1.17
CA ILE A 417 -9.66 3.01 -0.04
C ILE A 417 -8.98 4.37 -0.29
N GLY A 418 -8.49 4.98 0.79
CA GLY A 418 -7.85 6.29 0.76
C GLY A 418 -7.71 6.88 2.17
N LEU A 419 -6.63 7.62 2.44
CA LEU A 419 -6.42 8.24 3.76
C LEU A 419 -7.65 9.04 4.25
N PRO A 420 -8.33 9.88 3.44
CA PRO A 420 -9.48 10.66 3.90
C PRO A 420 -10.60 9.79 4.48
N MET A 421 -10.84 8.63 3.88
CA MET A 421 -11.83 7.65 4.33
C MET A 421 -11.32 6.84 5.54
N GLU A 422 -10.04 6.48 5.55
CA GLU A 422 -9.39 5.84 6.70
C GLU A 422 -9.48 6.73 7.96
N THR A 423 -9.27 8.06 7.83
CA THR A 423 -9.42 9.04 8.93
C THR A 423 -10.87 9.43 9.25
N ALA A 424 -11.86 9.04 8.43
CA ALA A 424 -13.21 9.58 8.55
C ALA A 424 -14.01 9.04 9.75
N VAL A 425 -13.55 7.95 10.37
CA VAL A 425 -14.21 7.22 11.47
C VAL A 425 -13.18 6.66 12.46
N SER A 426 -13.56 6.47 13.73
CA SER A 426 -12.75 5.74 14.71
C SER A 426 -13.45 4.51 15.25
N GLY A 427 -12.71 3.41 15.37
CA GLY A 427 -13.15 2.28 16.19
C GLY A 427 -13.11 2.65 17.67
N ASP A 428 -14.05 2.11 18.45
CA ASP A 428 -14.21 2.43 19.88
C ASP A 428 -13.22 1.74 20.83
N ASN A 429 -12.47 0.76 20.33
CA ASN A 429 -11.48 0.02 21.09
C ASN A 429 -10.12 0.74 21.10
N PRO A 430 -9.27 0.56 22.15
CA PRO A 430 -8.04 1.33 22.29
C PRO A 430 -7.01 1.16 21.16
N GLN A 431 -7.02 0.01 20.48
CA GLN A 431 -6.14 -0.27 19.34
C GLN A 431 -6.45 0.63 18.15
N GLN A 432 -7.73 0.78 17.82
CA GLN A 432 -8.19 1.63 16.72
C GLN A 432 -8.14 3.11 17.11
N ALA A 433 -8.55 3.46 18.34
CA ALA A 433 -8.51 4.84 18.82
C ALA A 433 -7.11 5.47 18.70
N ARG A 434 -6.05 4.79 19.19
CA ARG A 434 -4.66 5.28 19.08
C ARG A 434 -4.14 5.29 17.64
N HIS A 435 -4.56 4.33 16.81
CA HIS A 435 -4.21 4.32 15.39
C HIS A 435 -4.80 5.51 14.64
N GLN A 436 -6.05 5.88 14.97
CA GLN A 436 -6.78 6.97 14.36
C GLN A 436 -6.36 8.35 14.88
N GLU A 437 -6.01 8.45 16.16
CA GLU A 437 -5.36 9.62 16.75
C GLU A 437 -4.07 9.98 15.98
N TYR A 438 -3.19 9.01 15.74
CA TYR A 438 -1.99 9.22 14.92
C TYR A 438 -2.32 9.56 13.47
N LEU A 439 -3.25 8.83 12.83
CA LEU A 439 -3.64 9.08 11.44
C LEU A 439 -4.21 10.50 11.22
N THR A 440 -4.99 11.00 12.18
CA THR A 440 -5.69 12.29 12.09
C THR A 440 -4.77 13.46 12.41
N ASN A 441 -3.91 13.33 13.43
CA ASN A 441 -3.15 14.45 13.97
C ASN A 441 -1.69 14.51 13.48
N GLU A 442 -1.07 13.36 13.22
CA GLU A 442 0.39 13.23 13.16
C GLU A 442 0.90 12.73 11.80
N HIS A 443 0.15 11.88 11.11
CA HIS A 443 0.58 11.26 9.86
C HIS A 443 0.77 12.28 8.72
N THR A 444 -0.01 13.36 8.72
CA THR A 444 0.05 14.45 7.73
C THR A 444 0.69 15.74 8.25
N ASP A 445 1.12 15.80 9.51
CA ASP A 445 1.91 16.94 9.99
C ASP A 445 3.38 16.79 9.55
N LEU A 446 3.71 17.44 8.43
CA LEU A 446 5.03 17.35 7.80
C LEU A 446 6.15 18.09 8.55
N LYS A 447 5.85 18.84 9.62
CA LYS A 447 6.83 19.71 10.31
C LYS A 447 8.01 18.95 10.95
N ARG A 448 7.81 17.67 11.34
CA ARG A 448 8.81 16.84 12.01
C ARG A 448 9.85 16.21 11.06
N GLY A 449 9.69 16.37 9.75
CA GLY A 449 10.55 15.78 8.73
C GLY A 449 10.88 16.72 7.57
N LYS A 450 11.62 16.19 6.59
CA LYS A 450 11.95 16.87 5.33
C LYS A 450 10.91 16.55 4.26
N ILE A 451 10.58 17.54 3.42
CA ILE A 451 9.77 17.32 2.21
C ILE A 451 10.76 16.99 1.06
N PRO A 452 10.51 15.94 0.25
CA PRO A 452 11.31 15.64 -0.93
C PRO A 452 11.45 16.85 -1.87
N PHE A 453 12.65 17.06 -2.40
CA PHE A 453 12.95 18.13 -3.36
C PHE A 453 12.13 18.01 -4.64
N ASP A 454 11.92 16.77 -5.09
CA ASP A 454 11.14 16.41 -6.28
C ASP A 454 9.68 16.06 -5.96
N SER A 455 9.14 16.51 -4.82
CA SER A 455 7.75 16.29 -4.44
C SER A 455 6.76 16.84 -5.49
N GLY A 456 5.94 15.96 -6.05
CA GLY A 456 4.97 16.30 -7.10
C GLY A 456 5.59 16.46 -8.50
N ILE A 457 6.75 15.85 -8.74
CA ILE A 457 7.32 15.56 -10.07
C ILE A 457 7.00 14.11 -10.43
N VAL A 458 6.56 13.85 -11.66
CA VAL A 458 6.27 12.50 -12.17
C VAL A 458 7.34 12.08 -13.18
N TYR A 459 8.04 10.98 -12.91
CA TYR A 459 9.07 10.44 -13.81
C TYR A 459 8.49 9.26 -14.60
N ASP A 460 8.24 9.45 -15.90
CA ASP A 460 7.59 8.46 -16.77
C ASP A 460 8.43 7.15 -16.88
N PRO A 461 7.91 6.00 -16.41
CA PRO A 461 8.60 4.71 -16.52
C PRO A 461 8.92 4.29 -17.96
N ALA A 462 8.16 4.74 -18.95
CA ALA A 462 8.45 4.48 -20.37
C ALA A 462 9.62 5.34 -20.89
N VAL A 463 9.77 6.58 -20.41
CA VAL A 463 10.96 7.41 -20.69
C VAL A 463 12.18 6.80 -20.03
N ILE A 464 12.09 6.40 -18.74
CA ILE A 464 13.19 5.72 -18.03
C ILE A 464 13.60 4.45 -18.78
N LYS A 465 12.65 3.56 -19.09
CA LYS A 465 12.90 2.29 -19.78
C LYS A 465 13.46 2.44 -21.20
N SER A 466 13.21 3.56 -21.87
CA SER A 466 13.71 3.82 -23.23
C SER A 466 15.04 4.57 -23.27
N ARG A 467 15.35 5.38 -22.25
CA ARG A 467 16.59 6.16 -22.15
C ARG A 467 17.67 5.56 -21.25
N VAL A 468 17.31 4.70 -20.31
CA VAL A 468 18.20 4.19 -19.26
C VAL A 468 18.24 2.65 -19.31
N PRO A 469 19.02 2.05 -20.23
CA PRO A 469 19.02 0.59 -20.41
C PRO A 469 19.39 -0.21 -19.16
N GLY A 470 20.24 0.37 -18.30
CA GLY A 470 20.68 -0.23 -17.03
C GLY A 470 19.78 0.03 -15.83
N ALA A 471 18.62 0.69 -15.98
CA ALA A 471 17.80 1.14 -14.84
C ALA A 471 17.46 0.03 -13.82
N SER A 472 17.18 -1.19 -14.29
CA SER A 472 16.90 -2.33 -13.39
C SER A 472 18.13 -2.83 -12.65
N ASP A 473 19.32 -2.79 -13.28
CA ASP A 473 20.58 -3.17 -12.63
C ASP A 473 21.04 -2.09 -11.65
N ILE A 474 20.90 -0.80 -12.00
CA ILE A 474 21.11 0.33 -11.10
C ILE A 474 20.22 0.19 -9.86
N SER A 475 18.91 0.02 -10.03
CA SER A 475 17.96 -0.14 -8.91
C SER A 475 18.32 -1.32 -8.02
N ARG A 476 18.69 -2.46 -8.61
CA ARG A 476 19.13 -3.65 -7.86
C ARG A 476 20.43 -3.38 -7.09
N MET A 477 21.42 -2.74 -7.71
CA MET A 477 22.69 -2.40 -7.07
C MET A 477 22.50 -1.43 -5.91
N LEU A 478 21.63 -0.42 -6.03
CA LEU A 478 21.29 0.50 -4.94
C LEU A 478 20.70 -0.26 -3.73
N GLU A 479 19.79 -1.21 -3.95
CA GLU A 479 19.19 -2.00 -2.87
C GLU A 479 20.15 -3.03 -2.25
N GLU A 480 20.84 -3.83 -3.08
CA GLU A 480 21.75 -4.89 -2.63
C GLU A 480 22.97 -4.31 -1.89
N GLU A 481 23.61 -3.27 -2.44
CA GLU A 481 24.87 -2.75 -1.89
C GLU A 481 24.65 -1.89 -0.65
N THR A 482 23.53 -1.17 -0.55
CA THR A 482 23.13 -0.49 0.70
C THR A 482 23.02 -1.49 1.85
N ILE A 483 22.41 -2.66 1.62
CA ILE A 483 22.35 -3.74 2.61
C ILE A 483 23.77 -4.25 2.92
N ASN A 484 24.62 -4.44 1.92
CA ASN A 484 25.98 -4.93 2.11
C ASN A 484 26.89 -3.98 2.91
N PHE A 485 26.80 -2.66 2.70
CA PHE A 485 27.51 -1.68 3.51
C PHE A 485 27.00 -1.66 4.96
N ILE A 486 25.69 -1.71 5.18
CA ILE A 486 25.10 -1.75 6.53
C ILE A 486 25.54 -3.03 7.27
N MET A 487 25.50 -4.19 6.61
CA MET A 487 25.93 -5.46 7.19
C MET A 487 27.46 -5.58 7.34
N GLY A 488 28.24 -4.71 6.71
CA GLY A 488 29.71 -4.80 6.66
C GLY A 488 30.23 -5.97 5.81
N THR A 489 29.38 -6.56 4.96
CA THR A 489 29.81 -7.54 3.93
C THR A 489 30.53 -6.85 2.78
N ARG A 490 30.30 -5.55 2.57
CA ARG A 490 31.16 -4.65 1.80
C ARG A 490 31.76 -3.56 2.71
N PRO A 491 33.08 -3.32 2.70
CA PRO A 491 33.71 -2.25 3.50
C PRO A 491 33.27 -0.86 3.04
N ILE A 492 32.98 0.05 3.98
CA ILE A 492 32.51 1.42 3.67
C ILE A 492 33.55 2.25 2.89
N GLU A 493 34.82 1.87 2.96
CA GLU A 493 35.91 2.41 2.14
C GLU A 493 35.63 2.23 0.64
N GLU A 494 34.93 1.16 0.23
CA GLU A 494 34.61 0.87 -1.18
C GLU A 494 33.41 1.66 -1.73
N TYR A 495 32.72 2.48 -0.92
CA TYR A 495 31.57 3.27 -1.39
C TYR A 495 31.90 4.15 -2.62
N ASP A 496 33.12 4.68 -2.70
CA ASP A 496 33.56 5.51 -3.83
C ASP A 496 33.75 4.67 -5.12
N GLN A 497 34.07 3.38 -4.97
CA GLN A 497 34.12 2.39 -6.06
C GLN A 497 32.69 1.97 -6.46
N PHE A 498 31.80 1.77 -5.49
CA PHE A 498 30.39 1.50 -5.75
C PHE A 498 29.71 2.63 -6.54
N VAL A 499 30.02 3.89 -6.22
CA VAL A 499 29.56 5.04 -7.03
C VAL A 499 30.06 4.94 -8.48
N GLN A 500 31.32 4.54 -8.71
CA GLN A 500 31.82 4.30 -10.07
C GLN A 500 31.12 3.10 -10.75
N GLU A 501 30.83 2.02 -10.02
CA GLU A 501 30.09 0.86 -10.55
C GLU A 501 28.67 1.25 -10.99
N LEU A 502 28.00 2.18 -10.29
CA LEU A 502 26.73 2.75 -10.73
C LEU A 502 26.87 3.54 -12.05
N TYR A 503 27.93 4.34 -12.21
CA TYR A 503 28.21 5.04 -13.48
C TYR A 503 28.52 4.06 -14.62
N ASP A 504 29.28 3.01 -14.35
CA ASP A 504 29.57 1.93 -15.31
C ASP A 504 28.29 1.14 -15.70
N ALA A 505 27.31 1.06 -14.79
CA ALA A 505 25.97 0.50 -15.03
C ALA A 505 24.99 1.48 -15.71
N GLY A 506 25.40 2.71 -16.02
CA GLY A 506 24.59 3.70 -16.75
C GLY A 506 23.93 4.79 -15.89
N MET A 507 24.43 5.07 -14.68
CA MET A 507 23.90 6.17 -13.84
C MET A 507 23.93 7.54 -14.55
N GLN A 508 24.82 7.77 -15.52
CA GLN A 508 24.80 9.01 -16.30
C GLN A 508 23.53 9.14 -17.17
N ASP A 509 23.08 8.05 -17.79
CA ASP A 509 21.83 8.02 -18.57
C ASP A 509 20.62 8.24 -17.65
N TRP A 510 20.65 7.66 -16.44
CA TRP A 510 19.64 7.89 -15.39
C TRP A 510 19.57 9.38 -15.04
N ILE A 511 20.71 9.97 -14.70
CA ILE A 511 20.84 11.38 -14.30
C ILE A 511 20.31 12.30 -15.40
N ASP A 512 20.70 12.08 -16.66
CA ASP A 512 20.27 12.94 -17.76
C ASP A 512 18.77 12.77 -18.09
N ALA A 513 18.22 11.55 -18.02
CA ALA A 513 16.79 11.32 -18.21
C ALA A 513 15.92 11.95 -17.11
N TYR A 514 16.32 11.81 -15.84
CA TYR A 514 15.61 12.43 -14.70
C TYR A 514 15.74 13.96 -14.72
N THR A 515 16.91 14.49 -15.09
CA THR A 515 17.13 15.94 -15.25
C THR A 515 16.23 16.53 -16.33
N GLU A 516 16.08 15.86 -17.48
CA GLU A 516 15.19 16.32 -18.55
C GLU A 516 13.72 16.30 -18.11
N MET A 517 13.24 15.20 -17.52
CA MET A 517 11.86 15.07 -17.04
C MET A 517 11.51 16.08 -15.95
N TYR A 518 12.42 16.35 -15.01
CA TYR A 518 12.26 17.40 -14.00
C TYR A 518 12.11 18.78 -14.65
N PHE A 519 13.05 19.15 -15.53
CA PHE A 519 13.00 20.44 -16.22
C PHE A 519 11.90 20.55 -17.29
N GLU A 520 11.15 19.50 -17.64
CA GLU A 520 9.88 19.64 -18.37
C GLU A 520 8.71 20.08 -17.47
N GLN A 521 8.75 19.79 -16.17
CA GLN A 521 7.62 19.97 -15.24
C GLN A 521 7.71 21.22 -14.33
N VAL A 522 8.87 21.86 -14.25
CA VAL A 522 9.10 23.08 -13.44
C VAL A 522 9.24 24.38 -14.26
N LYS A 523 8.71 24.39 -15.49
CA LYS A 523 8.71 25.54 -16.43
C LYS A 523 7.37 26.27 -16.44
#